data_AF-A0A7V0ZII3-F1
#
_entry.id   AF-A0A7V0ZII3-F1
#
_cell.length_a   1.000
_cell.length_b   1.000
_cell.length_c   1.000
_cell.angle_alpha   90.00
_cell.angle_beta   90.00
_cell.angle_gamma   90.00
#
_symmetry.space_group_name_H-M   'P 1'
#
loop_
_entity.id
_entity.type
_entity.pdbx_description
1 polymer ?
#
loop_
_entity_poly.entity_id
_entity_poly.type
_entity_poly.pdbx_seq_one_letter_code
_entity_poly.pdbx_strand_id
1 'polypeptide(L)'
;MTRENPGQFPFTRGIYSEMYKTRLWTMRQYAGFTTAEESNKRYKYLLDNGVSGLSVAFDLPTQIGYDSDHEMALGEVGKVGVPISTIEDLEILFKDIPLDSVSTSMTINATAGILLALYIVSAEKHNVAAEKLKGTIQNDILK
;
A
#
# COMPACT_ATOMS: atom_id res chain seq x y z
N MET A 1 20.73 -5.27 -37.56
CA MET A 1 20.49 -5.31 -36.10
C MET A 1 19.45 -6.37 -35.81
N THR A 2 19.75 -7.32 -34.95
CA THR A 2 18.80 -8.32 -34.45
C THR A 2 17.68 -7.59 -33.72
N ARG A 3 16.41 -7.85 -34.09
CA ARG A 3 15.28 -7.18 -33.45
C ARG A 3 15.13 -7.71 -32.03
N GLU A 4 15.19 -6.83 -31.04
CA GLU A 4 14.97 -7.20 -29.64
C GLU A 4 13.52 -7.69 -29.43
N ASN A 5 13.38 -8.69 -28.56
CA ASN A 5 12.09 -9.27 -28.16
C ASN A 5 11.75 -8.86 -26.72
N PRO A 6 10.46 -8.59 -26.40
CA PRO A 6 10.04 -8.39 -25.03
C PRO A 6 10.26 -9.66 -24.19
N GLY A 7 10.49 -9.52 -22.89
CA GLY A 7 10.79 -10.64 -21.98
C GLY A 7 12.21 -11.20 -22.10
N GLN A 8 13.09 -10.57 -22.89
CA GLN A 8 14.49 -10.96 -23.03
C GLN A 8 15.40 -9.77 -22.77
N PHE A 9 16.56 -9.99 -22.13
CA PHE A 9 17.58 -8.96 -21.94
C PHE A 9 17.93 -8.30 -23.29
N PRO A 10 18.03 -6.96 -23.38
CA PRO A 10 18.08 -5.98 -22.28
C PRO A 10 16.71 -5.43 -21.81
N PHE A 11 15.61 -6.09 -22.18
CA PHE A 11 14.23 -5.75 -21.79
C PHE A 11 13.74 -4.38 -22.27
N THR A 12 14.41 -3.75 -23.25
CA THR A 12 14.00 -2.46 -23.86
C THR A 12 12.54 -2.44 -24.28
N ARG A 13 11.99 -3.60 -24.66
CA ARG A 13 10.62 -3.74 -25.18
C ARG A 13 9.61 -4.27 -24.15
N GLY A 14 10.02 -4.43 -22.89
CA GLY A 14 9.19 -4.90 -21.79
C GLY A 14 9.76 -6.14 -21.08
N ILE A 15 9.42 -6.28 -19.80
CA ILE A 15 9.93 -7.35 -18.91
C ILE A 15 9.22 -8.70 -19.10
N TYR A 16 8.06 -8.73 -19.76
CA TYR A 16 7.28 -9.95 -20.03
C TYR A 16 7.16 -10.16 -21.55
N SER A 17 7.19 -11.41 -22.02
CA SER A 17 7.10 -11.71 -23.46
C SER A 17 5.79 -11.27 -24.10
N GLU A 18 4.68 -11.45 -23.39
CA GLU A 18 3.34 -11.15 -23.90
C GLU A 18 2.79 -9.80 -23.43
N MET A 19 3.42 -9.16 -22.43
CA MET A 19 3.01 -7.87 -21.84
C MET A 19 1.48 -7.80 -21.64
N TYR A 20 0.85 -6.74 -22.17
CA TYR A 20 -0.57 -6.45 -22.01
C TYR A 20 -1.47 -7.30 -22.91
N LYS A 21 -0.92 -8.19 -23.75
CA LYS A 21 -1.74 -9.18 -24.48
C LYS A 21 -2.32 -10.24 -23.54
N THR A 22 -1.64 -10.55 -22.44
CA THR A 22 -2.07 -11.56 -21.46
C THR A 22 -2.49 -10.95 -20.12
N ARG A 23 -1.85 -9.86 -19.68
CA ARG A 23 -2.14 -9.24 -18.39
C ARG A 23 -1.95 -7.73 -18.47
N LEU A 24 -3.02 -6.97 -18.25
CA LEU A 24 -2.95 -5.50 -18.14
C LEU A 24 -2.10 -5.08 -16.93
N TRP A 25 -1.64 -3.83 -16.91
CA TRP A 25 -1.04 -3.27 -15.71
C TRP A 25 -2.05 -3.22 -14.57
N THR A 26 -1.57 -3.31 -13.33
CA THR A 26 -2.40 -3.14 -12.14
C THR A 26 -2.94 -1.70 -12.12
N MET A 27 -4.25 -1.53 -12.22
CA MET A 27 -4.87 -0.25 -11.88
C MET A 27 -4.78 -0.11 -10.35
N ARG A 28 -3.95 0.82 -9.89
CA ARG A 28 -3.64 1.04 -8.48
C ARG A 28 -3.75 2.53 -8.16
N GLN A 29 -4.80 2.90 -7.44
CA GLN A 29 -5.03 4.29 -7.04
C GLN A 29 -4.38 4.57 -5.69
N TYR A 30 -3.68 5.70 -5.62
CA TYR A 30 -3.14 6.24 -4.37
C TYR A 30 -4.24 6.93 -3.58
N ALA A 31 -4.50 6.45 -2.36
CA ALA A 31 -5.59 6.92 -1.53
C ALA A 31 -5.29 6.75 -0.04
N GLY A 32 -5.81 7.67 0.75
CA GLY A 32 -5.72 7.74 2.20
C GLY A 32 -5.93 9.20 2.60
N PHE A 33 -6.91 9.47 3.45
CA PHE A 33 -7.18 10.80 3.98
C PHE A 33 -8.08 10.71 5.20
N THR A 34 -7.98 11.69 6.09
CA THR A 34 -8.83 11.81 7.28
C THR A 34 -8.57 10.69 8.29
N THR A 35 -9.40 9.65 8.38
CA THR A 35 -9.26 8.57 9.38
C THR A 35 -9.11 7.22 8.70
N ALA A 36 -8.77 6.19 9.49
CA ALA A 36 -8.71 4.82 9.01
C ALA A 36 -10.06 4.35 8.46
N GLU A 37 -11.19 4.73 9.08
CA GLU A 37 -12.54 4.37 8.63
C GLU A 37 -12.90 5.01 7.29
N GLU A 38 -12.63 6.31 7.12
CA GLU A 38 -12.92 7.00 5.86
C GLU A 38 -12.01 6.49 4.73
N SER A 39 -10.75 6.19 5.04
CA SER A 39 -9.83 5.55 4.11
C SER A 39 -10.28 4.12 3.74
N ASN A 40 -10.77 3.32 4.69
CA ASN A 40 -11.35 2.00 4.43
C ASN A 40 -12.58 2.08 3.50
N LYS A 41 -13.50 3.01 3.77
CA LYS A 41 -14.67 3.27 2.91
C LYS A 41 -14.23 3.61 1.49
N ARG A 42 -13.21 4.45 1.36
CA ARG A 42 -12.63 4.81 0.05
C ARG A 42 -12.01 3.60 -0.65
N TYR A 43 -11.30 2.73 0.07
CA TYR A 43 -10.71 1.52 -0.50
C TYR A 43 -11.77 0.55 -1.01
N LYS A 44 -12.82 0.29 -0.24
CA LYS A 44 -13.96 -0.53 -0.67
C LYS A 44 -14.61 0.05 -1.94
N TYR A 45 -14.89 1.35 -1.95
CA TYR A 45 -15.39 2.02 -3.15
C TYR A 45 -14.47 1.83 -4.38
N LEU A 46 -13.15 1.94 -4.21
CA LEU A 46 -12.21 1.77 -5.32
C LEU A 46 -12.21 0.32 -5.84
N LEU A 47 -12.20 -0.66 -4.94
CA LEU A 47 -12.26 -2.08 -5.29
C LEU A 47 -13.58 -2.42 -6.04
N ASP A 48 -14.70 -1.90 -5.54
CA ASP A 48 -16.03 -2.08 -6.18
C ASP A 48 -16.10 -1.45 -7.58
N ASN A 49 -15.27 -0.44 -7.85
CA ASN A 49 -15.18 0.24 -9.15
C ASN A 49 -14.02 -0.29 -10.02
N GLY A 50 -13.50 -1.48 -9.74
CA GLY A 50 -12.57 -2.20 -10.63
C GLY A 50 -11.09 -1.90 -10.41
N VAL A 51 -10.72 -1.22 -9.33
CA VAL A 51 -9.31 -1.11 -8.92
C VAL A 51 -8.80 -2.47 -8.46
N SER A 52 -7.70 -2.93 -9.06
CA SER A 52 -7.12 -4.26 -8.81
C SER A 52 -6.04 -4.29 -7.71
N GLY A 53 -5.69 -3.14 -7.14
CA GLY A 53 -4.75 -3.04 -6.03
C GLY A 53 -4.83 -1.69 -5.32
N LEU A 54 -4.55 -1.68 -4.03
CA LEU A 54 -4.62 -0.49 -3.19
C LEU A 54 -3.25 0.17 -3.04
N SER A 55 -3.18 1.49 -2.93
CA SER A 55 -1.96 2.19 -2.54
C SER A 55 -2.27 3.18 -1.42
N VAL A 56 -1.67 2.93 -0.26
CA VAL A 56 -1.93 3.65 1.00
C VAL A 56 -1.07 4.90 1.08
N ALA A 57 -1.74 6.04 1.27
CA ALA A 57 -1.13 7.31 1.63
C ALA A 57 -1.22 7.53 3.13
N PHE A 58 -0.08 7.64 3.82
CA PHE A 58 -0.02 7.92 5.25
C PHE A 58 0.09 9.42 5.52
N ASP A 59 -0.40 9.88 6.67
CA ASP A 59 -0.23 11.27 7.06
C ASP A 59 1.23 11.61 7.41
N LEU A 60 1.51 12.90 7.62
CA LEU A 60 2.87 13.33 7.91
C LEU A 60 3.42 12.75 9.24
N PRO A 61 2.68 12.79 10.37
CA PRO A 61 3.12 12.17 11.62
C PRO A 61 3.53 10.69 11.49
N THR A 62 2.70 9.87 10.83
CA THR A 62 2.99 8.44 10.58
C THR A 62 4.27 8.28 9.75
N GLN A 63 4.47 9.14 8.75
CA GLN A 63 5.66 9.11 7.88
C GLN A 63 6.96 9.44 8.60
N ILE A 64 6.90 10.33 9.60
CA ILE A 64 8.08 10.80 10.34
C ILE A 64 8.23 10.16 11.73
N GLY A 65 7.32 9.26 12.11
CA GLY A 65 7.43 8.44 13.33
C GLY A 65 6.91 9.09 14.60
N TYR A 66 5.88 9.93 14.48
CA TYR A 66 5.14 10.44 15.63
C TYR A 66 3.76 9.80 15.73
N ASP A 67 3.37 9.49 16.97
CA ASP A 67 2.00 9.16 17.30
C ASP A 67 1.10 10.41 17.19
N SER A 68 -0.20 10.17 17.00
CA SER A 68 -1.18 11.23 16.73
C SER A 68 -1.36 12.23 17.87
N ASP A 69 -0.99 11.86 19.10
CA ASP A 69 -1.06 12.70 20.30
C ASP A 69 0.26 13.43 20.61
N HIS A 70 1.31 13.20 19.81
CA HIS A 70 2.59 13.87 19.98
C HIS A 70 2.48 15.36 19.63
N GLU A 71 3.15 16.24 20.39
CA GLU A 71 3.09 17.70 20.19
C GLU A 71 3.43 18.13 18.75
N MET A 72 4.45 17.49 18.16
CA MET A 72 4.87 17.74 16.77
C MET A 72 3.87 17.27 15.70
N ALA A 73 2.87 16.46 16.05
CA ALA A 73 1.84 15.99 15.13
C ALA A 73 0.65 16.95 15.01
N LEU A 74 0.53 17.91 15.94
CA LEU A 74 -0.62 18.80 16.03
C LEU A 74 -0.88 19.55 14.71
N GLY A 75 -2.09 19.40 14.17
CA GLY A 75 -2.51 20.06 12.93
C GLY A 75 -2.12 19.33 11.64
N GLU A 76 -1.38 18.22 11.73
CA GLU A 76 -0.99 17.40 10.57
C GLU A 76 -1.63 15.99 10.57
N VAL A 77 -2.20 15.57 11.70
CA VAL A 77 -2.93 14.29 11.83
C VAL A 77 -4.04 14.19 10.78
N GLY A 78 -3.98 13.16 9.94
CA GLY A 78 -5.01 12.85 8.94
C GLY A 78 -5.16 13.84 7.78
N LYS A 79 -4.32 14.88 7.71
CA LYS A 79 -4.46 15.99 6.75
C LYS A 79 -4.09 15.61 5.32
N VAL A 80 -3.02 14.83 5.16
CA VAL A 80 -2.44 14.46 3.85
C VAL A 80 -2.45 12.96 3.60
N GLY A 81 -3.01 12.18 4.51
CA GLY A 81 -3.03 10.73 4.47
C GLY A 81 -3.80 10.15 5.65
N VAL A 82 -3.78 8.83 5.77
CA VAL A 82 -4.35 8.14 6.93
C VAL A 82 -3.37 8.19 8.12
N PRO A 83 -3.81 8.55 9.33
CA PRO A 83 -3.02 8.42 10.55
C PRO A 83 -2.98 6.96 11.00
N ILE A 84 -1.79 6.44 11.31
CA ILE A 84 -1.60 5.11 11.91
C ILE A 84 -0.63 5.26 13.07
N SER A 85 -1.12 5.06 14.29
CA SER A 85 -0.31 5.06 15.51
C SER A 85 -0.23 3.66 16.13
N THR A 86 -1.20 2.80 15.83
CA THR A 86 -1.37 1.49 16.45
C THR A 86 -1.72 0.40 15.44
N ILE A 87 -1.74 -0.86 15.90
CA ILE A 87 -2.23 -1.97 15.06
C ILE A 87 -3.74 -1.88 14.83
N GLU A 88 -4.49 -1.37 15.81
CA GLU A 88 -5.93 -1.17 15.73
C GLU A 88 -6.31 -0.25 14.56
N ASP A 89 -5.52 0.80 14.31
CA ASP A 89 -5.74 1.70 13.16
C ASP A 89 -5.59 0.96 11.83
N LEU A 90 -4.60 0.06 11.72
CA LEU A 90 -4.40 -0.77 10.53
C LEU A 90 -5.50 -1.83 10.35
N GLU A 91 -5.98 -2.41 11.45
CA GLU A 91 -7.12 -3.32 11.43
C GLU A 91 -8.39 -2.61 10.94
N ILE A 92 -8.63 -1.38 11.38
CA ILE A 92 -9.73 -0.54 10.89
C ILE A 92 -9.54 -0.22 9.40
N LEU A 93 -8.32 0.19 9.01
CA LEU A 93 -7.99 0.56 7.65
C LEU A 93 -8.28 -0.57 6.64
N PHE A 94 -7.97 -1.81 7.03
CA PHE A 94 -8.15 -2.99 6.19
C PHE A 94 -9.37 -3.85 6.53
N LYS A 95 -10.26 -3.35 7.39
CA LYS A 95 -11.47 -4.06 7.79
C LYS A 95 -12.30 -4.48 6.57
N ASP A 96 -12.64 -5.76 6.52
CA ASP A 96 -13.37 -6.44 5.43
C ASP A 96 -12.68 -6.33 4.04
N ILE A 97 -11.36 -6.14 3.98
CA ILE A 97 -10.58 -6.20 2.74
C ILE A 97 -9.80 -7.54 2.71
N PRO A 98 -9.97 -8.38 1.68
CA PRO A 98 -9.30 -9.69 1.61
C PRO A 98 -7.82 -9.55 1.21
N LEU A 99 -6.93 -9.40 2.21
CA LEU A 99 -5.50 -9.12 2.04
C LEU A 99 -4.69 -10.21 1.30
N ASP A 100 -5.23 -11.43 1.20
CA ASP A 100 -4.63 -12.55 0.44
C ASP A 100 -4.89 -12.47 -1.08
N SER A 101 -5.87 -11.65 -1.49
CA SER A 101 -6.27 -11.50 -2.88
C SER A 101 -6.00 -10.10 -3.44
N VAL A 102 -6.10 -9.06 -2.59
CA VAL A 102 -5.84 -7.67 -2.96
C VAL A 102 -4.36 -7.36 -2.79
N SER A 103 -3.72 -6.84 -3.84
CA SER A 103 -2.35 -6.37 -3.69
C SER A 103 -2.32 -4.98 -3.04
N THR A 104 -1.54 -4.82 -1.97
CA THR A 104 -1.44 -3.57 -1.21
C THR A 104 -0.06 -2.94 -1.35
N SER A 105 -0.03 -1.66 -1.71
CA SER A 105 1.18 -0.84 -1.72
C SER A 105 1.13 0.16 -0.57
N MET A 106 2.24 0.37 0.12
CA MET A 106 2.37 1.34 1.21
C MET A 106 3.48 2.34 0.85
N THR A 107 3.11 3.60 0.62
CA THR A 107 4.07 4.68 0.33
C THR A 107 4.63 5.20 1.64
N ILE A 108 5.64 4.51 2.16
CA ILE A 108 6.24 4.77 3.47
C ILE A 108 7.75 4.48 3.42
N ASN A 109 8.55 5.33 4.08
CA ASN A 109 10.03 5.26 4.03
C ASN A 109 10.64 5.13 5.42
N ALA A 110 10.83 6.23 6.15
CA ALA A 110 11.54 6.23 7.44
C ALA A 110 10.96 5.23 8.46
N THR A 111 9.63 5.08 8.50
CA THR A 111 8.92 4.16 9.37
C THR A 111 8.49 2.85 8.67
N ALA A 112 8.99 2.56 7.47
CA ALA A 112 8.52 1.44 6.64
C ALA A 112 8.60 0.08 7.34
N GLY A 113 9.66 -0.17 8.12
CA GLY A 113 9.80 -1.42 8.87
C GLY A 113 8.71 -1.61 9.93
N ILE A 114 8.29 -0.52 10.59
CA ILE A 114 7.23 -0.53 11.60
C ILE A 114 5.88 -0.83 10.93
N LEU A 115 5.54 -0.08 9.87
CA LEU A 115 4.27 -0.25 9.17
C LEU A 115 4.16 -1.62 8.48
N LEU A 116 5.28 -2.17 7.96
CA LEU A 116 5.31 -3.52 7.43
C LEU A 116 5.02 -4.56 8.54
N ALA A 117 5.64 -4.41 9.72
CA ALA A 117 5.40 -5.32 10.84
C ALA A 117 3.93 -5.28 11.28
N LEU A 118 3.37 -4.08 11.44
CA LEU A 118 1.95 -3.93 11.80
C LEU A 118 1.03 -4.53 10.72
N TYR A 119 1.34 -4.35 9.43
CA TYR A 119 0.56 -4.92 8.33
C TYR A 119 0.58 -6.46 8.34
N ILE A 120 1.74 -7.08 8.56
CA ILE A 120 1.87 -8.54 8.67
C ILE A 120 1.09 -9.06 9.87
N VAL A 121 1.27 -8.48 11.05
CA VAL A 121 0.58 -8.94 12.26
C VAL A 121 -0.94 -8.73 12.15
N SER A 122 -1.39 -7.63 11.54
CA SER A 122 -2.81 -7.38 11.26
C SER A 122 -3.39 -8.46 10.34
N ALA A 123 -2.66 -8.87 9.30
CA ALA A 123 -3.07 -9.96 8.41
C ALA A 123 -3.13 -11.32 9.13
N GLU A 124 -2.13 -11.64 9.96
CA GLU A 124 -2.07 -12.88 10.73
C GLU A 124 -3.25 -13.01 11.72
N LYS A 125 -3.62 -11.91 12.39
CA LYS A 125 -4.82 -11.86 13.24
C LYS A 125 -6.11 -12.17 12.48
N HIS A 126 -6.13 -11.94 11.17
CA HIS A 126 -7.24 -12.26 10.27
C HIS A 126 -7.04 -13.59 9.50
N ASN A 127 -6.16 -14.46 10.01
CA ASN A 127 -5.84 -15.78 9.44
C ASN A 127 -5.26 -15.74 8.01
N VAL A 128 -4.62 -14.62 7.63
CA VAL A 128 -3.86 -14.51 6.39
C VAL A 128 -2.38 -14.64 6.71
N ALA A 129 -1.78 -15.76 6.30
CA ALA A 129 -0.35 -16.01 6.47
C ALA A 129 0.48 -15.00 5.67
N ALA A 130 1.64 -14.60 6.21
CA ALA A 130 2.50 -13.58 5.62
C ALA A 130 2.89 -13.88 4.16
N GLU A 131 3.13 -15.15 3.81
CA GLU A 131 3.47 -15.59 2.46
C GLU A 131 2.35 -15.39 1.41
N LYS A 132 1.10 -15.18 1.85
CA LYS A 132 -0.02 -14.87 0.95
C LYS A 132 -0.13 -13.39 0.62
N LEU A 133 0.54 -12.52 1.38
CA LEU A 133 0.49 -11.08 1.17
C LEU A 133 1.24 -10.70 -0.11
N LYS A 134 0.55 -9.98 -0.98
CA LYS A 134 1.13 -9.44 -2.22
C LYS A 134 1.19 -7.93 -2.11
N GLY A 135 2.37 -7.35 -2.19
CA GLY A 135 2.45 -5.91 -1.97
C GLY A 135 3.80 -5.29 -2.22
N THR A 136 3.89 -4.03 -1.83
CA THR A 136 5.11 -3.23 -1.93
C THR A 136 5.14 -2.25 -0.78
N ILE A 137 6.30 -2.09 -0.16
CA ILE A 137 6.62 -0.91 0.66
C ILE A 137 7.60 -0.06 -0.13
N GLN A 138 7.47 1.26 -0.08
CA GLN A 138 8.37 2.14 -0.82
C GLN A 138 9.82 1.97 -0.36
N ASN A 139 10.07 2.16 0.95
CA ASN A 139 11.34 1.87 1.62
C ASN A 139 12.60 2.37 0.87
N ASP A 140 12.52 3.55 0.26
CA ASP A 140 13.63 4.21 -0.40
C ASP A 140 13.97 5.49 0.36
N ILE A 141 14.95 5.39 1.24
CA ILE A 141 15.38 6.50 2.10
C ILE A 141 16.39 7.42 1.41
N LEU A 142 17.01 7.00 0.30
CA LEU A 142 18.09 7.74 -0.36
C LEU A 142 17.59 8.71 -1.43
N LYS A 143 16.44 8.41 -2.04
CA LYS A 143 15.82 9.20 -3.13
C LYS A 143 15.65 10.69 -2.84
#